data_AF-A0A9N8E9R3-F1
#
_entry.id   AF-A0A9N8E9R3-F1
#
_cell.length_a   1.000
_cell.length_b   1.000
_cell.length_c   1.000
_cell.angle_alpha   90.00
_cell.angle_beta   90.00
_cell.angle_gamma   90.00
#
_symmetry.space_group_name_H-M   'P 1'
#
loop_
_entity.id
_entity.type
_entity.pdbx_description
1 polymer ?
#
loop_
_entity_poly.entity_id
_entity_poly.type
_entity_poly.pdbx_seq_one_letter_code
_entity_poly.pdbx_strand_id
1 'polypeptide(L)'
;MYGYAQLTVIQVLTHLDTTYGTVDAFDLAHNLKRMNATWSPSQPIEDLWNQIKDAQKFAADHDPITDQYAVRSALENLENSGMFTDSLRDWRKPTIAAQQSFATMETHFTAADKERRRILTSKGMGYANKATEAKSNKDSPASTKGDKNGVPMYYCWSHGLGPNGNHTSASCSKPVTGHRKDSTADNMLGGCCQIHRKAGERAIYRRPQRPNRDNDENQPPADPAQG
;
A
#
# COMPACT_ATOMS: atom_id res chain seq x y z
N MET A 1 60.12 26.18 22.29
CA MET A 1 58.87 25.39 22.25
C MET A 1 57.93 25.97 23.30
N TYR A 2 57.23 27.06 22.99
CA TYR A 2 56.34 27.75 23.93
C TYR A 2 54.95 27.10 23.83
N GLY A 3 54.76 26.00 24.55
CA GLY A 3 53.49 25.29 24.61
C GLY A 3 52.57 25.89 25.66
N TYR A 4 51.41 26.39 25.23
CA TYR A 4 50.17 26.66 25.99
C TYR A 4 50.19 27.48 27.30
N ALA A 5 51.34 27.81 27.90
CA ALA A 5 51.44 28.51 29.18
C ALA A 5 51.02 30.00 29.15
N GLN A 6 50.80 30.55 27.95
CA GLN A 6 50.41 31.95 27.72
C GLN A 6 48.94 32.08 27.26
N LEU A 7 48.26 30.96 27.02
CA LEU A 7 46.87 30.97 26.55
C LEU A 7 45.93 30.82 27.73
N THR A 8 44.99 31.74 27.83
CA THR A 8 43.88 31.63 28.78
C THR A 8 42.86 30.60 28.28
N VAL A 9 42.10 30.01 29.20
CA VAL A 9 41.03 29.06 28.85
C VAL A 9 40.04 29.67 27.87
N ILE A 10 39.70 30.96 28.03
CA ILE A 10 38.79 31.65 27.12
C ILE A 10 39.37 31.77 25.71
N GLN A 11 40.68 32.01 25.55
CA GLN A 11 41.33 32.03 24.24
C GLN A 11 41.31 30.65 23.56
N VAL A 12 41.48 29.57 24.32
CA VAL A 12 41.37 28.21 23.80
C VAL A 12 39.94 27.91 23.35
N LEU A 13 38.94 28.25 24.17
CA LEU A 13 37.52 28.06 23.82
C LEU A 13 37.11 28.91 22.61
N THR A 14 37.48 30.19 22.58
CA THR A 14 37.23 31.05 21.42
C THR A 14 37.93 30.53 20.17
N HIS A 15 39.16 30.01 20.28
CA HIS A 15 39.84 29.42 19.13
C HIS A 15 39.11 28.16 18.63
N LEU A 16 38.66 27.28 19.52
CA LEU A 16 37.89 26.09 19.14
C LEU A 16 36.56 26.49 18.47
N ASP A 17 35.85 27.46 19.04
CA ASP A 17 34.57 27.95 18.52
C ASP A 17 34.73 28.60 17.14
N THR A 18 35.72 29.48 16.99
CA THR A 18 35.98 30.19 15.72
C THR A 18 36.61 29.32 14.63
N THR A 19 37.34 28.27 15.00
CA THR A 19 38.08 27.44 14.02
C THR A 19 37.34 26.14 13.69
N TYR A 20 36.57 25.60 14.63
CA TYR A 20 35.90 24.30 14.50
C TYR A 20 34.42 24.30 14.91
N GLY A 21 33.93 25.37 15.57
CA GLY A 21 32.55 25.49 16.02
C GLY A 21 31.60 26.15 15.02
N THR A 22 32.12 26.64 13.90
CA THR A 22 31.31 27.29 12.85
C THR A 22 30.76 26.25 11.87
N VAL A 23 29.45 26.28 11.64
CA VAL A 23 28.81 25.54 10.55
C VAL A 23 29.39 26.02 9.23
N ASP A 24 29.99 25.10 8.47
CA ASP A 24 30.60 25.42 7.19
C ASP A 24 29.70 25.04 6.00
N ALA A 25 30.17 25.31 4.78
CA ALA A 25 29.43 24.99 3.56
C ALA A 25 29.24 23.46 3.35
N PHE A 26 30.16 22.64 3.88
CA PHE A 26 30.05 21.19 3.81
C PHE A 26 28.93 20.68 4.73
N ASP A 27 28.80 21.24 5.93
CA ASP A 27 27.73 20.94 6.87
C ASP A 27 26.36 21.31 6.30
N LEU A 28 26.24 22.49 5.67
CA LEU A 28 25.00 22.91 4.99
C LEU A 28 24.64 21.97 3.83
N ALA A 29 25.63 21.56 3.03
CA ALA A 29 25.42 20.60 1.94
C ALA A 29 24.99 19.22 2.47
N HIS A 30 25.59 18.76 3.58
CA HIS A 30 25.22 17.50 4.22
C HIS A 30 23.81 17.58 4.83
N ASN A 31 23.44 18.73 5.42
CA ASN A 31 22.09 18.99 5.91
C ASN A 31 21.05 18.91 4.79
N LEU A 32 21.29 19.57 3.65
CA LEU A 32 20.40 19.49 2.48
C LEU A 32 20.30 18.06 1.92
N LYS A 33 21.41 17.32 1.91
CA LYS A 33 21.41 15.91 1.49
C LYS A 33 20.55 15.05 2.42
N ARG A 34 20.64 15.25 3.73
CA ARG A 34 19.79 14.58 4.72
C ARG A 34 18.33 14.98 4.58
N MET A 35 18.05 16.26 4.33
CA MET A 35 16.70 16.77 4.13
C MET A 35 16.00 16.11 2.94
N ASN A 36 16.74 15.87 1.85
CA ASN A 36 16.22 15.26 0.62
C ASN A 36 16.38 13.73 0.58
N ALA A 37 16.80 13.10 1.69
CA ALA A 37 16.92 11.66 1.74
C ALA A 37 15.54 11.01 1.54
N THR A 38 15.49 9.95 0.72
CA THR A 38 14.25 9.28 0.36
C THR A 38 13.57 8.66 1.58
N TRP A 39 12.34 9.08 1.86
CA TRP A 39 11.51 8.47 2.89
C TRP A 39 10.87 7.16 2.41
N SER A 40 10.80 6.19 3.33
CA SER A 40 10.12 4.91 3.09
C SER A 40 8.81 4.82 3.87
N PRO A 41 7.72 4.39 3.23
CA PRO A 41 6.41 4.22 3.88
C PRO A 41 6.30 3.00 4.80
N SER A 42 7.39 2.24 4.95
CA SER A 42 7.56 1.32 6.08
C SER A 42 7.75 2.04 7.41
N GLN A 43 8.17 3.31 7.37
CA GLN A 43 8.37 4.17 8.53
C GLN A 43 7.15 5.07 8.78
N PRO A 44 6.99 5.61 10.00
CA PRO A 44 6.07 6.71 10.28
C PRO A 44 6.24 7.89 9.30
N ILE A 45 5.14 8.54 8.91
CA ILE A 45 5.20 9.74 8.07
C ILE A 45 5.81 10.93 8.85
N GLU A 46 5.71 10.87 10.17
CA GLU A 46 6.32 11.81 11.12
C GLU A 46 7.84 11.90 10.97
N ASP A 47 8.50 10.82 10.54
CA ASP A 47 9.95 10.82 10.32
C ASP A 47 10.35 11.75 9.16
N LEU A 48 9.54 11.80 8.09
CA LEU A 48 9.74 12.76 7.00
C LEU A 48 9.56 14.21 7.50
N TRP A 49 8.57 14.45 8.35
CA TRP A 49 8.34 15.77 8.92
C TRP A 49 9.49 16.21 9.83
N ASN A 50 9.96 15.31 10.69
CA ASN A 50 11.09 15.57 11.58
C ASN A 50 12.37 15.82 10.78
N GLN A 51 12.65 15.02 9.74
CA GLN A 51 13.79 15.20 8.85
C GLN A 51 13.83 16.62 8.24
N ILE A 52 12.68 17.13 7.77
CA ILE A 52 12.62 18.47 7.18
C ILE A 52 12.68 19.57 8.24
N LYS A 53 12.00 19.41 9.38
CA LYS A 53 12.05 20.39 10.49
C LYS A 53 13.45 20.52 11.07
N ASP A 54 14.16 19.42 11.23
CA ASP A 54 15.52 19.42 11.74
C ASP A 54 16.48 20.10 10.77
N ALA A 55 16.27 19.91 9.46
CA ALA A 55 17.04 20.61 8.44
C ALA A 55 16.79 22.12 8.44
N GLN A 56 15.53 22.55 8.58
CA GLN A 56 15.17 23.96 8.70
C GLN A 56 15.79 24.60 9.96
N LYS A 57 15.76 23.90 11.10
CA LYS A 57 16.37 24.37 12.35
C LYS A 57 17.89 24.52 12.22
N PHE A 58 18.56 23.52 11.63
CA PHE A 58 20.00 23.53 11.46
C PHE A 58 20.48 24.71 10.60
N ALA A 59 19.70 25.08 9.58
CA ALA A 59 20.08 26.12 8.64
C ALA A 59 19.59 27.53 9.03
N ALA A 60 18.82 27.67 10.12
CA ALA A 60 18.12 28.91 10.47
C ALA A 60 19.04 30.12 10.70
N ASP A 61 20.22 29.91 11.29
CA ASP A 61 21.17 30.99 11.60
C ASP A 61 22.23 31.21 10.50
N HIS A 62 22.19 30.39 9.43
CA HIS A 62 23.23 30.37 8.40
C HIS A 62 22.66 30.58 6.99
N ASP A 63 21.87 29.63 6.49
CA ASP A 63 21.24 29.66 5.16
C ASP A 63 19.79 29.14 5.26
N PRO A 64 18.84 30.00 5.66
CA PRO A 64 17.50 29.56 6.02
C PRO A 64 16.76 28.84 4.89
N ILE A 65 16.32 27.62 5.17
CA ILE A 65 15.52 26.84 4.23
C ILE A 65 14.09 27.38 4.20
N THR A 66 13.71 27.92 3.04
CA THR A 66 12.36 28.47 2.84
C THR A 66 11.27 27.40 2.98
N ASP A 67 10.10 27.81 3.45
CA ASP A 67 8.93 26.95 3.58
C ASP A 67 8.52 26.32 2.24
N GLN A 68 8.63 27.07 1.14
CA GLN A 68 8.37 26.56 -0.21
C GLN A 68 9.34 25.45 -0.64
N TYR A 69 10.61 25.54 -0.25
CA TYR A 69 11.59 24.51 -0.55
C TYR A 69 11.31 23.24 0.26
N ALA A 70 10.96 23.37 1.54
CA ALA A 70 10.51 22.27 2.38
C ALA A 70 9.29 21.54 1.79
N VAL A 71 8.28 22.30 1.34
CA VAL A 71 7.10 21.78 0.63
C VAL A 71 7.48 20.99 -0.63
N ARG A 72 8.38 21.52 -1.46
CA ARG A 72 8.82 20.83 -2.69
C ARG A 72 9.54 19.52 -2.39
N SER A 73 10.45 19.53 -1.43
CA SER A 73 11.20 18.33 -1.01
C SER A 73 10.28 17.25 -0.43
N ALA A 74 9.30 17.64 0.39
CA ALA A 74 8.28 16.73 0.88
C ALA A 74 7.43 16.13 -0.24
N LEU A 75 7.00 16.94 -1.23
CA LEU A 75 6.26 16.43 -2.38
C LEU A 75 7.06 15.40 -3.17
N GLU A 76 8.34 15.67 -3.44
CA GLU A 76 9.21 14.74 -4.15
C GLU A 76 9.33 13.39 -3.41
N ASN A 77 9.50 13.42 -2.09
CA ASN A 77 9.51 12.22 -1.26
C ASN A 77 8.18 11.45 -1.31
N LEU A 78 7.06 12.15 -1.20
CA LEU A 78 5.73 11.55 -1.24
C LEU A 78 5.39 10.99 -2.62
N GLU A 79 5.82 11.65 -3.70
CA GLU A 79 5.67 11.18 -5.08
C GLU A 79 6.51 9.92 -5.33
N ASN A 80 7.77 9.92 -4.90
CA ASN A 80 8.66 8.76 -5.01
C ASN A 80 8.13 7.54 -4.24
N SER A 81 7.36 7.75 -3.18
CA SER A 81 6.71 6.66 -2.45
C SER A 81 5.61 5.96 -3.28
N GLY A 82 4.93 6.67 -4.19
CA GLY A 82 3.81 6.15 -4.97
C GLY A 82 2.53 5.84 -4.18
N MET A 83 2.46 6.17 -2.88
CA MET A 83 1.36 5.77 -1.99
C MET A 83 0.21 6.77 -1.87
N PHE A 84 0.46 8.03 -2.23
CA PHE A 84 -0.44 9.15 -1.96
C PHE A 84 -1.00 9.79 -3.24
N THR A 85 -1.22 9.00 -4.30
CA THR A 85 -1.65 9.52 -5.62
C THR A 85 -2.88 10.42 -5.55
N ASP A 86 -3.92 10.00 -4.82
CA ASP A 86 -5.15 10.78 -4.67
C ASP A 86 -4.93 12.04 -3.83
N SER A 87 -4.17 11.93 -2.72
CA SER A 87 -3.86 13.07 -1.86
C SER A 87 -2.95 14.10 -2.56
N LEU A 88 -2.02 13.66 -3.41
CA LEU A 88 -1.19 14.54 -4.24
C LEU A 88 -2.02 15.29 -5.29
N ARG A 89 -3.02 14.61 -5.88
CA ARG A 89 -3.98 15.27 -6.77
C ARG A 89 -4.82 16.31 -6.04
N ASP A 90 -5.26 16.01 -4.82
CA ASP A 90 -6.02 16.93 -3.99
C ASP A 90 -5.18 18.14 -3.55
N TRP A 91 -3.92 17.93 -3.17
CA TRP A 91 -2.98 18.99 -2.80
C TRP A 91 -2.75 20.02 -3.93
N ARG A 92 -2.82 19.58 -5.19
CA ARG A 92 -2.65 20.44 -6.38
C ARG A 92 -3.92 21.21 -6.76
N LYS A 93 -5.05 21.01 -6.08
CA LYS A 93 -6.29 21.75 -6.36
C LYS A 93 -6.13 23.23 -5.94
N PRO A 94 -6.69 24.18 -6.71
CA PRO A 94 -6.55 25.62 -6.43
C PRO A 94 -6.99 26.04 -5.01
N THR A 95 -7.97 25.35 -4.44
CA THR A 95 -8.49 25.59 -3.09
C THR A 95 -7.46 25.36 -1.99
N ILE A 96 -6.57 24.37 -2.16
CA ILE A 96 -5.47 24.08 -1.23
C ILE A 96 -4.19 24.82 -1.66
N ALA A 97 -4.03 25.08 -2.96
CA ALA A 97 -2.89 25.80 -3.53
C ALA A 97 -2.63 27.16 -2.87
N ALA A 98 -3.70 27.90 -2.53
CA ALA A 98 -3.61 29.19 -1.84
C ALA A 98 -3.08 29.11 -0.40
N GLN A 99 -2.97 27.90 0.17
CA GLN A 99 -2.54 27.63 1.54
C GLN A 99 -1.36 26.66 1.59
N GLN A 100 -0.59 26.49 0.50
CA GLN A 100 0.55 25.56 0.45
C GLN A 100 1.71 26.06 1.30
N SER A 101 1.67 25.69 2.58
CA SER A 101 2.78 25.81 3.52
C SER A 101 3.17 24.44 4.03
N PHE A 102 4.34 24.34 4.66
CA PHE A 102 4.78 23.09 5.24
C PHE A 102 3.83 22.60 6.36
N ALA A 103 3.27 23.53 7.14
CA ALA A 103 2.33 23.21 8.21
C ALA A 103 1.00 22.62 7.70
N THR A 104 0.45 23.16 6.61
CA THR A 104 -0.78 22.63 6.01
C THR A 104 -0.52 21.29 5.33
N MET A 105 0.68 21.11 4.76
CA MET A 105 1.11 19.84 4.17
C MET A 105 1.18 18.72 5.22
N GLU A 106 1.83 18.99 6.35
CA GLU A 106 1.93 18.04 7.46
C GLU A 106 0.53 17.58 7.90
N THR A 107 -0.40 18.52 8.05
CA THR A 107 -1.79 18.20 8.43
C THR A 107 -2.48 17.33 7.37
N HIS A 108 -2.40 17.73 6.10
CA HIS A 108 -3.07 17.07 4.99
C HIS A 108 -2.58 15.63 4.79
N PHE A 109 -1.26 15.43 4.73
CA PHE A 109 -0.70 14.11 4.46
C PHE A 109 -0.68 13.20 5.69
N THR A 110 -0.65 13.74 6.91
CA THR A 110 -0.88 12.95 8.13
C THR A 110 -2.32 12.41 8.18
N ALA A 111 -3.32 13.21 7.76
CA ALA A 111 -4.68 12.73 7.63
C ALA A 111 -4.80 11.63 6.55
N ALA A 112 -4.13 11.82 5.41
CA ALA A 112 -4.07 10.83 4.36
C ALA A 112 -3.43 9.51 4.80
N ASP A 113 -2.31 9.55 5.55
CA ASP A 113 -1.65 8.34 6.05
C ASP A 113 -2.51 7.61 7.08
N LYS A 114 -3.19 8.35 7.96
CA LYS A 114 -4.18 7.76 8.89
C LYS A 114 -5.29 7.03 8.14
N GLU A 115 -5.85 7.63 7.09
CA GLU A 115 -6.90 6.98 6.30
C GLU A 115 -6.33 5.78 5.51
N ARG A 116 -5.14 5.89 4.93
CA ARG A 116 -4.45 4.77 4.27
C ARG A 116 -4.25 3.60 5.23
N ARG A 117 -3.75 3.86 6.46
CA ARG A 117 -3.60 2.84 7.53
C ARG A 117 -4.94 2.28 7.96
N ARG A 118 -5.98 3.11 8.06
CA ARG A 118 -7.34 2.66 8.36
C ARG A 118 -7.87 1.75 7.26
N ILE A 119 -7.66 2.05 5.98
CA ILE A 119 -8.05 1.20 4.85
C ILE A 119 -7.27 -0.12 4.87
N LEU A 120 -5.97 -0.09 5.12
CA LEU A 120 -5.16 -1.30 5.27
C LEU A 120 -5.63 -2.16 6.45
N THR A 121 -5.89 -1.53 7.60
CA THR A 121 -6.34 -2.22 8.81
C THR A 121 -7.79 -2.73 8.68
N SER A 122 -8.66 -1.98 8.01
CA SER A 122 -10.06 -2.39 7.75
C SER A 122 -10.16 -3.44 6.65
N LYS A 123 -9.24 -3.48 5.68
CA LYS A 123 -9.07 -4.65 4.81
C LYS A 123 -8.49 -5.85 5.57
N GLY A 124 -7.66 -5.61 6.58
CA GLY A 124 -7.18 -6.62 7.53
C GLY A 124 -8.22 -7.08 8.57
N MET A 125 -9.27 -6.28 8.82
CA MET A 125 -10.36 -6.53 9.79
C MET A 125 -11.76 -6.46 9.15
N GLY A 126 -11.86 -6.79 7.87
CA GLY A 126 -13.03 -6.54 7.00
C GLY A 126 -14.15 -7.58 7.03
N TYR A 127 -14.27 -8.38 8.09
CA TYR A 127 -15.55 -8.99 8.48
C TYR A 127 -15.96 -8.41 9.84
N ALA A 128 -16.71 -7.30 9.83
CA ALA A 128 -17.81 -7.02 10.76
C ALA A 128 -18.28 -5.55 10.64
N ASN A 129 -19.48 -5.39 10.07
CA ASN A 129 -20.50 -4.42 10.45
C ASN A 129 -20.13 -2.93 10.51
N LYS A 130 -20.37 -2.22 9.40
CA LYS A 130 -21.10 -0.95 9.49
C LYS A 130 -22.48 -1.10 8.86
N ALA A 131 -23.47 -1.32 9.71
CA ALA A 131 -24.85 -1.01 9.41
C ALA A 131 -24.93 0.51 9.18
N THR A 132 -25.07 0.92 7.93
CA THR A 132 -25.64 2.21 7.59
C THR A 132 -27.12 1.99 7.35
N GLU A 133 -27.95 2.41 8.30
CA GLU A 133 -29.34 2.74 7.99
C GLU A 133 -29.32 3.93 7.02
N ALA A 134 -29.45 3.63 5.74
CA ALA A 134 -29.86 4.58 4.74
C ALA A 134 -30.78 3.84 3.79
N LYS A 135 -32.07 4.20 3.83
CA LYS A 135 -33.06 3.80 2.84
C LYS A 135 -32.59 4.29 1.47
N SER A 136 -32.27 3.36 0.58
CA SER A 136 -32.33 3.59 -0.85
C SER A 136 -32.59 2.27 -1.57
N ASN A 137 -33.35 2.42 -2.65
CA ASN A 137 -34.11 1.42 -3.35
C ASN A 137 -33.32 0.21 -3.87
N LYS A 138 -34.11 -0.82 -4.12
CA LYS A 138 -33.87 -2.05 -4.88
C LYS A 138 -32.93 -1.89 -6.08
N ASP A 139 -32.27 -3.02 -6.36
CA ASP A 139 -31.63 -3.38 -7.62
C ASP A 139 -30.23 -2.78 -7.84
N SER A 140 -29.20 -3.50 -7.40
CA SER A 140 -27.90 -3.47 -8.08
C SER A 140 -27.22 -4.84 -8.03
N PRO A 141 -26.81 -5.38 -9.20
CA PRO A 141 -26.27 -6.72 -9.34
C PRO A 141 -24.82 -6.76 -8.87
N ALA A 142 -24.39 -7.94 -8.43
CA ALA A 142 -22.98 -8.24 -8.17
C ALA A 142 -22.15 -7.99 -9.45
N SER A 143 -21.48 -6.83 -9.49
CA SER A 143 -20.51 -6.48 -10.52
C SER A 143 -19.12 -6.56 -9.89
N THR A 144 -18.40 -7.65 -10.14
CA THR A 144 -16.95 -7.66 -10.02
C THR A 144 -16.39 -6.73 -11.08
N LYS A 145 -15.60 -5.74 -10.66
CA LYS A 145 -14.94 -4.77 -11.54
C LYS A 145 -14.08 -5.50 -12.58
N GLY A 146 -14.66 -5.75 -13.75
CA GLY A 146 -13.94 -5.90 -15.00
C GLY A 146 -13.74 -4.51 -15.59
N ASP A 147 -12.49 -4.20 -15.88
CA ASP A 147 -12.04 -3.32 -16.95
C ASP A 147 -13.05 -3.21 -18.12
N LYS A 148 -13.16 -2.01 -18.70
CA LYS A 148 -14.27 -1.54 -19.57
C LYS A 148 -14.56 -2.37 -20.84
N ASN A 149 -13.84 -3.47 -21.07
CA ASN A 149 -13.96 -4.38 -22.21
C ASN A 149 -14.23 -5.86 -21.82
N GLY A 150 -14.39 -6.21 -20.54
CA GLY A 150 -14.62 -7.59 -20.08
C GLY A 150 -16.08 -8.05 -20.15
N VAL A 151 -16.31 -9.34 -20.43
CA VAL A 151 -17.65 -9.96 -20.30
C VAL A 151 -17.99 -10.08 -18.81
N PRO A 152 -19.11 -9.51 -18.33
CA PRO A 152 -19.48 -9.61 -16.91
C PRO A 152 -19.81 -11.06 -16.55
N MET A 153 -19.19 -11.55 -15.48
CA MET A 153 -19.38 -12.91 -14.95
C MET A 153 -20.02 -12.84 -13.57
N TYR A 154 -20.91 -13.78 -13.28
CA TYR A 154 -21.76 -13.82 -12.09
C TYR A 154 -21.62 -15.17 -11.41
N TYR A 155 -21.54 -15.16 -10.08
CA TYR A 155 -21.20 -16.32 -9.27
C TYR A 155 -22.35 -16.82 -8.40
N CYS A 156 -22.51 -18.13 -8.35
CA CYS A 156 -23.46 -18.84 -7.49
C CYS A 156 -22.73 -19.95 -6.72
N TRP A 157 -22.94 -20.08 -5.40
CA TRP A 157 -22.28 -21.12 -4.59
C TRP A 157 -22.57 -22.54 -5.10
N SER A 158 -23.79 -22.81 -5.55
CA SER A 158 -24.20 -24.14 -6.04
C SER A 158 -23.73 -24.43 -7.45
N HIS A 159 -23.79 -23.42 -8.31
CA HIS A 159 -23.67 -23.61 -9.74
C HIS A 159 -22.34 -23.11 -10.31
N GLY A 160 -21.57 -22.31 -9.58
CA GLY A 160 -20.32 -21.75 -10.04
C GLY A 160 -20.49 -20.45 -10.83
N LEU A 161 -19.50 -20.15 -11.66
CA LEU A 161 -19.34 -18.85 -12.34
C LEU A 161 -19.89 -18.93 -13.78
N GLY A 162 -20.68 -17.94 -14.21
CA GLY A 162 -21.18 -17.91 -15.59
C GLY A 162 -21.58 -16.50 -16.06
N PRO A 163 -21.89 -16.33 -17.35
CA PRO A 163 -22.17 -15.01 -17.93
C PRO A 163 -23.61 -14.51 -17.69
N ASN A 164 -24.46 -15.28 -16.98
CA ASN A 164 -25.86 -14.91 -16.76
C ASN A 164 -26.00 -13.92 -15.61
N GLY A 165 -26.31 -12.66 -15.93
CA GLY A 165 -26.49 -11.58 -14.95
C GLY A 165 -27.58 -11.76 -13.92
N ASN A 166 -28.55 -12.64 -14.20
CA ASN A 166 -29.64 -12.92 -13.28
C ASN A 166 -29.32 -14.09 -12.34
N HIS A 167 -28.17 -14.76 -12.50
CA HIS A 167 -27.82 -15.96 -11.74
C HIS A 167 -26.65 -15.72 -10.80
N THR A 168 -26.98 -15.24 -9.60
CA THR A 168 -26.05 -15.07 -8.48
C THR A 168 -26.40 -16.04 -7.36
N SER A 169 -25.56 -16.14 -6.34
CA SER A 169 -25.92 -16.92 -5.14
C SER A 169 -27.17 -16.39 -4.44
N ALA A 170 -27.38 -15.07 -4.44
CA ALA A 170 -28.58 -14.47 -3.86
C ALA A 170 -29.86 -14.79 -4.66
N SER A 171 -29.76 -14.83 -5.99
CA SER A 171 -30.89 -15.04 -6.91
C SER A 171 -31.05 -16.48 -7.40
N CYS A 172 -30.33 -17.43 -6.81
CA CYS A 172 -30.36 -18.84 -7.21
C CYS A 172 -31.73 -19.47 -6.95
N SER A 173 -32.39 -19.95 -8.02
CA SER A 173 -33.71 -20.59 -7.94
C SER A 173 -33.66 -22.09 -7.65
N LYS A 174 -32.50 -22.74 -7.81
CA LYS A 174 -32.31 -24.19 -7.60
C LYS A 174 -31.08 -24.50 -6.74
N PRO A 175 -31.03 -24.04 -5.47
CA PRO A 175 -29.87 -24.27 -4.62
C PRO A 175 -29.68 -25.75 -4.28
N VAL A 176 -28.44 -26.23 -4.23
CA VAL A 176 -28.12 -27.54 -3.63
C VAL A 176 -28.05 -27.41 -2.10
N THR A 177 -28.08 -28.54 -1.39
CA THR A 177 -27.94 -28.57 0.07
C THR A 177 -26.67 -27.84 0.52
N GLY A 178 -26.81 -26.93 1.48
CA GLY A 178 -25.69 -26.13 2.01
C GLY A 178 -25.41 -24.80 1.30
N HIS A 179 -26.25 -24.40 0.35
CA HIS A 179 -26.09 -23.18 -0.43
C HIS A 179 -25.94 -21.89 0.41
N ARG A 180 -24.87 -21.13 0.14
CA ARG A 180 -24.54 -19.85 0.80
C ARG A 180 -24.91 -18.66 -0.10
N LYS A 181 -25.99 -17.96 0.23
CA LYS A 181 -26.54 -16.83 -0.57
C LYS A 181 -25.63 -15.61 -0.64
N ASP A 182 -24.73 -15.50 0.33
CA ASP A 182 -23.73 -14.45 0.50
C ASP A 182 -22.44 -14.71 -0.28
N SER A 183 -22.30 -15.86 -0.95
CA SER A 183 -21.09 -16.15 -1.72
C SER A 183 -20.97 -15.25 -2.95
N THR A 184 -19.76 -14.79 -3.23
CA THR A 184 -19.42 -13.97 -4.40
C THR A 184 -18.31 -14.63 -5.21
N ALA A 185 -18.04 -14.11 -6.42
CA ALA A 185 -16.90 -14.60 -7.20
C ALA A 185 -15.57 -14.40 -6.46
N ASP A 186 -15.47 -13.31 -5.69
CA ASP A 186 -14.28 -12.98 -4.89
C ASP A 186 -14.19 -13.78 -3.59
N ASN A 187 -15.33 -14.29 -3.09
CA ASN A 187 -15.39 -15.12 -1.89
C ASN A 187 -16.42 -16.24 -2.06
N MET A 188 -15.92 -17.39 -2.48
CA MET A 188 -16.75 -18.52 -2.89
C MET A 188 -17.27 -19.37 -1.72
N LEU A 189 -16.80 -19.14 -0.48
CA LEU A 189 -17.27 -19.85 0.74
C LEU A 189 -17.30 -21.39 0.62
N GLY A 190 -16.32 -21.97 -0.08
CA GLY A 190 -16.25 -23.42 -0.34
C GLY A 190 -17.26 -23.94 -1.36
N GLY A 191 -17.87 -23.06 -2.15
CA GLY A 191 -18.82 -23.39 -3.21
C GLY A 191 -18.19 -23.90 -4.49
N CYS A 192 -19.03 -24.16 -5.49
CA CYS A 192 -18.66 -24.69 -6.78
C CYS A 192 -17.67 -23.76 -7.51
N CYS A 193 -16.53 -24.30 -7.94
CA CYS A 193 -15.49 -23.58 -8.70
C CYS A 193 -15.58 -23.77 -10.21
N GLN A 194 -16.70 -24.34 -10.70
CA GLN A 194 -16.87 -24.58 -12.12
C GLN A 194 -17.22 -23.30 -12.87
N ILE A 195 -16.49 -23.03 -13.95
CA ILE A 195 -16.77 -21.93 -14.88
C ILE A 195 -17.61 -22.47 -16.03
N HIS A 196 -18.78 -21.89 -16.25
CA HIS A 196 -19.67 -22.22 -17.35
C HIS A 196 -19.33 -21.43 -18.60
N ARG A 197 -19.38 -22.12 -19.74
CA ARG A 197 -19.30 -21.49 -21.06
C ARG A 197 -20.52 -20.64 -21.35
N LYS A 198 -20.43 -19.77 -22.36
CA LYS A 198 -21.59 -19.05 -22.85
C LYS A 198 -22.59 -20.03 -23.48
N ALA A 199 -23.88 -19.71 -23.38
CA ALA A 199 -24.93 -20.50 -24.01
C ALA A 199 -24.64 -20.65 -25.52
N GLY A 200 -24.60 -21.89 -26.01
CA GLY A 200 -24.32 -22.23 -27.42
C GLY A 200 -22.86 -22.59 -27.74
N GLU A 201 -21.90 -22.35 -26.83
CA GLU A 201 -20.49 -22.72 -27.05
C GLU A 201 -20.24 -24.21 -26.84
N ARG A 202 -19.51 -24.86 -27.77
CA ARG A 202 -19.15 -26.29 -27.72
C ARG A 202 -17.68 -26.50 -27.35
N ALA A 203 -17.39 -27.54 -26.58
CA ALA A 203 -16.02 -27.93 -26.25
C ALA A 203 -15.28 -28.42 -27.50
N ILE A 204 -14.21 -27.74 -27.90
CA ILE A 204 -13.26 -28.26 -28.91
C ILE A 204 -12.12 -29.01 -28.22
N TYR A 205 -11.68 -28.51 -27.06
CA TYR A 205 -10.58 -29.10 -26.31
C TYR A 205 -10.94 -30.49 -25.75
N ARG A 206 -10.10 -31.49 -26.06
CA ARG A 206 -10.05 -32.79 -25.37
C ARG A 206 -8.71 -32.96 -24.68
N ARG A 207 -8.75 -33.34 -23.40
CA ARG A 207 -7.55 -33.70 -22.66
C ARG A 207 -6.97 -35.01 -23.24
N PRO A 208 -5.67 -35.08 -23.55
CA PRO A 208 -5.01 -36.33 -23.92
C PRO A 208 -5.14 -37.36 -22.78
N GLN A 209 -5.33 -38.64 -23.12
CA GLN A 209 -5.31 -39.74 -22.15
C GLN A 209 -3.94 -39.77 -21.47
N ARG A 210 -3.93 -39.77 -20.13
CA ARG A 210 -2.70 -39.93 -19.36
C ARG A 210 -2.37 -41.43 -19.30
N PRO A 211 -1.11 -41.85 -19.50
CA PRO A 211 -0.71 -43.23 -19.27
C PRO A 211 -0.91 -43.58 -17.80
N ASN A 212 -1.38 -44.81 -17.54
CA ASN A 212 -1.73 -45.28 -16.21
C ASN A 212 -0.46 -45.33 -15.33
N ARG A 213 -0.53 -44.76 -14.13
CA ARG A 213 0.62 -44.60 -13.22
C ARG A 213 0.72 -45.70 -12.17
N ASP A 214 0.00 -46.79 -12.35
CA ASP A 214 -0.05 -47.88 -11.39
C ASP A 214 0.69 -49.08 -11.99
N ASN A 215 1.92 -49.35 -11.53
CA ASN A 215 2.52 -50.70 -11.47
C ASN A 215 3.93 -50.81 -10.86
N ASP A 216 4.53 -49.78 -10.23
CA ASP A 216 5.94 -49.89 -9.78
C ASP A 216 6.20 -49.63 -8.28
N GLU A 217 5.18 -49.60 -7.43
CA GLU A 217 5.33 -49.25 -6.00
C GLU A 217 4.90 -50.35 -5.02
N ASN A 218 4.73 -51.60 -5.46
CA ASN A 218 4.34 -52.70 -4.56
C ASN A 218 5.22 -53.95 -4.64
N GLN A 219 6.54 -53.77 -4.82
CA GLN A 219 7.51 -54.84 -4.55
C GLN A 219 8.00 -54.70 -3.10
N PRO A 220 7.66 -55.62 -2.16
CA PRO A 220 8.18 -55.56 -0.81
C PRO A 220 9.71 -55.78 -0.80
N PRO A 221 10.45 -55.17 0.15
CA PRO A 221 11.91 -55.26 0.20
C PRO A 221 12.37 -56.70 0.41
N ALA A 222 13.45 -57.08 -0.29
CA ALA A 222 14.09 -58.38 -0.16
C ALA A 222 14.61 -58.60 1.27
N ASP A 223 14.23 -59.74 1.85
CA ASP A 223 14.61 -60.18 3.20
C ASP A 223 16.12 -60.54 3.24
N PRO A 224 16.90 -60.15 4.27
CA PRO A 224 18.31 -60.49 4.33
C PRO A 224 18.52 -61.94 4.78
N ALA A 225 19.51 -62.56 4.15
CA ALA A 225 19.91 -63.96 4.25
C ALA A 225 19.86 -64.61 5.65
N GLN A 226 19.42 -65.87 5.69
CA GLN A 226 19.80 -66.84 6.72
C GLN A 226 20.40 -68.08 6.06
N GLY A 227 21.60 -68.47 6.50
CA GLY A 227 22.18 -69.81 6.33
C GLY A 227 23.18 -69.96 5.21
#